data_AF-A0A955G9Q0-F1
#
_entry.id   AF-A0A955G9Q0-F1
#
_cell.length_a   1.000
_cell.length_b   1.000
_cell.length_c   1.000
_cell.angle_alpha   90.00
_cell.angle_beta   90.00
_cell.angle_gamma   90.00
#
_symmetry.space_group_name_H-M   'P 1'
#
loop_
_entity.id
_entity.type
_entity.pdbx_description
1 polymer ?
#
loop_
_entity_poly.entity_id
_entity_poly.type
_entity_poly.pdbx_seq_one_letter_code
_entity_poly.pdbx_strand_id
1 'polypeptide(L)'
;MSLVSRKSTKVKNNNKRTVILTQKRIAYIIVGIVGVLLVTNVMIHQMYKNKTYPKTMLNNQLIGSQNYTEIKSKTKQIVDPAQKITLKLGDKSKESTPHDLGISINYDSIINQIIQNRAIIPMINLLKTNKTSASFSANTETTNKYLESVRKELETNAVPAHVELENTKFRAVSAKAPITLDIDASTKAITEQLHNNKTTVDLQQKKEDPPQSNFNPEEETAKLNDSLNTEITIKFDSQSKSVTKAQIASLYEPKDNTFVLSQTRISELIMSIAKQLNVSPGNKQQLIDQMAKSLQSSKNSELSIQSAPKKQMTYTYCVSAKGVDSSYLGAFRSKLQEVYADARGWSVSGQIRFAEVASGCSYTAWLTRADLVPSFSSTICDSIWSCRVGNNVIINFDRWSGASPAWNGAGGTLDSYRTMVINHETGHWLGFSHRYCGGIGQPAPVMQQQSISLQGCAFNSWPTAPEIQSLKSSRGL
;
A
#
# COMPACT_ATOMS: atom_id res chain seq x y z
N MET A 1 3.39 119.89 65.76
CA MET A 1 2.52 119.46 64.65
C MET A 1 2.34 117.95 64.71
N SER A 2 1.08 117.53 64.73
CA SER A 2 0.49 116.22 64.40
C SER A 2 0.85 114.93 65.16
N LEU A 3 -0.22 114.39 65.76
CA LEU A 3 -0.54 113.03 66.17
C LEU A 3 -0.13 111.91 65.18
N VAL A 4 0.09 110.68 65.69
CA VAL A 4 -0.75 109.47 65.44
C VAL A 4 -0.18 108.19 66.14
N SER A 5 -1.04 107.57 66.97
CA SER A 5 -1.30 106.12 67.24
C SER A 5 -0.21 105.14 67.72
N ARG A 6 -0.48 104.45 68.85
CA ARG A 6 -0.59 102.96 68.90
C ARG A 6 -1.25 102.44 70.19
N LYS A 7 -2.53 102.04 70.08
CA LYS A 7 -3.15 100.99 70.90
C LYS A 7 -2.55 99.63 70.50
N SER A 8 -2.39 98.70 71.46
CA SER A 8 -2.39 97.22 71.31
C SER A 8 -1.18 96.50 71.92
N THR A 9 -1.21 96.26 73.23
CA THR A 9 -0.31 95.30 73.88
C THR A 9 -0.98 94.34 74.88
N LYS A 10 -2.25 94.56 75.26
CA LYS A 10 -2.91 93.72 76.29
C LYS A 10 -3.82 92.58 75.79
N VAL A 11 -4.18 92.54 74.50
CA VAL A 11 -5.07 91.49 73.92
C VAL A 11 -4.30 90.29 73.34
N LYS A 12 -3.02 90.45 72.98
CA LYS A 12 -2.22 89.37 72.34
C LYS A 12 -1.75 88.27 73.30
N ASN A 13 -1.75 88.47 74.61
CA ASN A 13 -1.16 87.52 75.55
C ASN A 13 -2.14 86.44 76.07
N ASN A 14 -3.44 86.75 76.18
CA ASN A 14 -4.45 85.75 76.55
C ASN A 14 -4.82 84.83 75.38
N ASN A 15 -4.89 85.32 74.13
CA ASN A 15 -5.22 84.49 72.98
C ASN A 15 -4.12 83.48 72.61
N LYS A 16 -2.85 83.79 72.88
CA LYS A 16 -1.73 82.84 72.70
C LYS A 16 -1.76 81.71 73.74
N ARG A 17 -2.10 81.99 75.01
CA ARG A 17 -2.18 80.95 76.05
C ARG A 17 -3.31 79.94 75.78
N THR A 18 -4.48 80.39 75.34
CA THR A 18 -5.61 79.49 75.03
C THR A 18 -5.32 78.61 73.82
N VAL A 19 -4.77 79.17 72.73
CA VAL A 19 -4.40 78.40 71.52
C VAL A 19 -3.30 77.36 71.80
N ILE A 20 -2.31 77.69 72.65
CA ILE A 20 -1.25 76.74 73.05
C ILE A 20 -1.81 75.60 73.92
N LEU A 21 -2.80 75.87 74.80
CA LEU A 21 -3.46 74.84 75.62
C LEU A 21 -4.34 73.91 74.77
N THR A 22 -5.05 74.43 73.76
CA THR A 22 -5.87 73.61 72.84
C THR A 22 -5.00 72.79 71.88
N GLN A 23 -3.90 73.36 71.36
CA GLN A 23 -2.91 72.61 70.57
C GLN A 23 -2.19 71.54 71.39
N LYS A 24 -1.84 71.80 72.65
CA LYS A 24 -1.28 70.77 73.55
C LYS A 24 -2.29 69.65 73.82
N ARG A 25 -3.57 69.95 74.05
CA ARG A 25 -4.61 68.93 74.22
C ARG A 25 -4.83 68.08 72.96
N ILE A 26 -4.89 68.71 71.79
CA ILE A 26 -4.97 67.99 70.51
C ILE A 26 -3.72 67.14 70.29
N ALA A 27 -2.53 67.66 70.61
CA ALA A 27 -1.28 66.90 70.54
C ALA A 27 -1.28 65.71 71.52
N TYR A 28 -1.76 65.85 72.76
CA TYR A 28 -1.90 64.73 73.71
C TYR A 28 -2.93 63.69 73.25
N ILE A 29 -4.04 64.13 72.62
CA ILE A 29 -5.03 63.22 72.04
C ILE A 29 -4.43 62.47 70.84
N ILE A 30 -3.71 63.16 69.95
CA ILE A 30 -3.01 62.52 68.82
C ILE A 30 -1.94 61.57 69.32
N VAL A 31 -1.12 61.95 70.29
CA VAL A 31 -0.10 61.08 70.91
C VAL A 31 -0.76 59.89 71.60
N GLY A 32 -1.90 60.07 72.27
CA GLY A 32 -2.67 58.99 72.88
C GLY A 32 -3.24 58.02 71.82
N ILE A 33 -3.84 58.54 70.75
CA ILE A 33 -4.36 57.74 69.64
C ILE A 33 -3.23 56.98 68.93
N VAL A 34 -2.09 57.64 68.66
CA VAL A 34 -0.90 57.02 68.08
C VAL A 34 -0.34 55.96 69.02
N GLY A 35 -0.29 56.22 70.33
CA GLY A 35 0.14 55.25 71.34
C GLY A 35 -0.75 54.01 71.37
N VAL A 36 -2.08 54.19 71.35
CA VAL A 36 -3.04 53.09 71.26
C VAL A 36 -2.84 52.31 69.95
N LEU A 37 -2.75 52.98 68.81
CA LEU A 37 -2.53 52.33 67.51
C LEU A 37 -1.22 51.55 67.46
N LEU A 38 -0.15 52.04 68.09
CA LEU A 38 1.12 51.33 68.20
C LEU A 38 0.98 50.06 69.06
N VAL A 39 0.39 50.18 70.25
CA VAL A 39 0.15 49.03 71.14
C VAL A 39 -0.76 47.99 70.46
N THR A 40 -1.83 48.44 69.80
CA THR A 40 -2.73 47.54 69.07
C THR A 40 -2.03 46.85 67.91
N ASN A 41 -1.19 47.54 67.14
CA ASN A 41 -0.42 46.90 66.07
C ASN A 41 0.60 45.88 66.60
N VAL A 42 1.26 46.16 67.73
CA VAL A 42 2.17 45.21 68.40
C VAL A 42 1.41 43.97 68.88
N MET A 43 0.24 44.16 69.51
CA MET A 43 -0.61 43.06 69.96
C MET A 43 -1.10 42.20 68.79
N ILE A 44 -1.58 42.82 67.70
CA ILE A 44 -2.00 42.11 66.49
C ILE A 44 -0.81 41.35 65.87
N HIS A 45 0.37 41.97 65.78
CA HIS A 45 1.57 41.29 65.28
C HIS A 45 1.90 40.04 66.11
N GLN A 46 1.85 40.14 67.44
CA GLN A 46 2.12 39.00 68.32
C GLN A 46 1.06 37.90 68.22
N MET A 47 -0.22 38.26 68.15
CA MET A 47 -1.32 37.30 67.98
C MET A 47 -1.20 36.48 66.68
N TYR A 48 -0.69 37.09 65.60
CA TYR A 48 -0.59 36.48 64.27
C TYR A 48 0.85 36.13 63.84
N LYS A 49 1.81 36.13 64.78
CA LYS A 49 3.22 35.84 64.49
C LYS A 49 3.40 34.47 63.81
N ASN A 50 2.69 33.45 64.31
CA ASN A 50 2.73 32.07 63.81
C ASN A 50 1.38 31.62 63.20
N LYS A 51 0.53 32.57 62.81
CA LYS A 51 -0.81 32.30 62.27
C LYS A 51 -1.10 33.08 60.99
N THR A 52 -1.99 32.56 60.15
CA THR A 52 -2.58 33.32 59.05
C THR A 52 -3.55 34.37 59.56
N TYR A 53 -3.71 35.47 58.82
CA TYR A 53 -4.74 36.47 59.12
C TYR A 53 -6.14 35.96 58.72
N PRO A 54 -7.24 36.48 59.31
CA PRO A 54 -8.58 35.91 59.18
C PRO A 54 -9.10 35.73 57.74
N LYS A 55 -8.72 36.61 56.80
CA LYS A 55 -9.14 36.56 55.39
C LYS A 55 -8.08 35.99 54.46
N THR A 56 -7.25 35.06 54.94
CA THR A 56 -6.25 34.37 54.10
C THR A 56 -6.89 33.20 53.36
N MET A 57 -6.71 33.14 52.04
CA MET A 57 -7.27 32.13 51.16
C MET A 57 -6.14 31.35 50.47
N LEU A 58 -6.28 30.04 50.38
CA LEU A 58 -5.41 29.14 49.60
C LEU A 58 -6.27 28.35 48.62
N ASN A 59 -6.01 28.45 47.31
CA ASN A 59 -6.82 27.81 46.26
C ASN A 59 -8.34 27.97 46.50
N ASN A 60 -8.76 29.20 46.81
CA ASN A 60 -10.14 29.57 47.14
C ASN A 60 -10.75 28.93 48.41
N GLN A 61 -9.98 28.21 49.22
CA GLN A 61 -10.39 27.77 50.56
C GLN A 61 -9.90 28.75 51.63
N LEU A 62 -10.77 29.06 52.59
CA LEU A 62 -10.44 29.94 53.71
C LEU A 62 -9.53 29.21 54.70
N ILE A 63 -8.31 29.72 54.87
CA ILE A 63 -7.31 29.18 55.81
C ILE A 63 -6.93 30.20 56.89
N GLY A 64 -7.82 31.15 57.20
CA GLY A 64 -7.57 32.23 58.14
C GLY A 64 -7.48 31.80 59.61
N SER A 65 -6.69 32.54 60.39
CA SER A 65 -6.48 32.34 61.83
C SER A 65 -5.96 30.96 62.24
N GLN A 66 -5.37 30.21 61.30
CA GLN A 66 -4.81 28.87 61.52
C GLN A 66 -3.32 28.97 61.85
N ASN A 67 -2.81 28.02 62.63
CA ASN A 67 -1.36 27.89 62.85
C ASN A 67 -0.68 27.37 61.58
N TYR A 68 0.54 27.83 61.28
CA TYR A 68 1.32 27.32 60.16
C TYR A 68 1.50 25.79 60.16
N THR A 69 1.60 25.16 61.33
CA THR A 69 1.67 23.69 61.46
C THR A 69 0.37 22.98 61.11
N GLU A 70 -0.78 23.59 61.40
CA GLU A 70 -2.13 23.09 61.06
C GLU A 70 -2.45 23.30 59.57
N ILE A 71 -1.87 24.33 58.96
CA ILE A 71 -2.00 24.55 57.51
C ILE A 71 -1.40 23.37 56.76
N LYS A 72 -0.26 22.81 57.21
CA LYS A 72 0.42 21.65 56.59
C LYS A 72 -0.46 20.40 56.53
N SER A 73 -1.30 20.15 57.54
CA SER A 73 -2.21 19.00 57.55
C SER A 73 -3.43 19.23 56.64
N LYS A 74 -4.01 20.44 56.66
CA LYS A 74 -5.15 20.81 55.81
C LYS A 74 -4.79 20.83 54.32
N THR A 75 -3.60 21.31 54.00
CA THR A 75 -3.12 21.41 52.62
C THR A 75 -2.91 20.06 51.94
N LYS A 76 -2.58 18.98 52.67
CA LYS A 76 -2.53 17.62 52.09
C LYS A 76 -3.84 17.19 51.40
N GLN A 77 -4.98 17.79 51.76
CA GLN A 77 -6.30 17.51 51.18
C GLN A 77 -6.69 18.47 50.03
N ILE A 78 -5.84 19.47 49.71
CA ILE A 78 -6.17 20.58 48.79
C ILE A 78 -5.66 20.33 47.36
N VAL A 79 -4.63 19.50 47.18
CA VAL A 79 -4.19 19.10 45.84
C VAL A 79 -5.08 17.97 45.37
N ASP A 80 -5.81 18.21 44.29
CA ASP A 80 -6.64 17.21 43.65
C ASP A 80 -5.73 16.10 43.07
N PRO A 81 -5.70 14.89 43.67
CA PRO A 81 -4.88 13.80 43.17
C PRO A 81 -5.37 13.30 41.80
N ALA A 82 -6.59 13.64 41.40
CA ALA A 82 -7.18 13.29 40.11
C ALA A 82 -6.98 14.39 39.04
N GLN A 83 -6.30 15.50 39.35
CA GLN A 83 -6.01 16.53 38.35
C GLN A 83 -5.17 15.92 37.22
N LYS A 84 -5.67 15.98 36.00
CA LYS A 84 -4.93 15.49 34.82
C LYS A 84 -3.85 16.49 34.41
N ILE A 85 -2.63 15.99 34.23
CA ILE A 85 -1.50 16.71 33.66
C ILE A 85 -1.19 16.09 32.30
N THR A 86 -1.19 16.89 31.24
CA THR A 86 -0.85 16.43 29.89
C THR A 86 0.62 16.74 29.62
N LEU A 87 1.43 15.71 29.41
CA LEU A 87 2.83 15.86 29.00
C LEU A 87 2.92 15.77 27.48
N LYS A 88 3.54 16.77 26.84
CA LYS A 88 3.64 16.84 25.37
C LYS A 88 5.10 16.79 24.93
N LEU A 89 5.41 15.93 23.95
CA LEU A 89 6.73 15.83 23.31
C LEU A 89 6.52 15.79 21.78
N GLY A 90 6.82 16.90 21.10
CA GLY A 90 6.51 17.05 19.67
C GLY A 90 5.00 16.97 19.43
N ASP A 91 4.57 16.08 18.53
CA ASP A 91 3.16 15.85 18.22
C ASP A 91 2.49 14.82 19.14
N LYS A 92 3.26 14.13 20.00
CA LYS A 92 2.74 13.13 20.93
C LYS A 92 2.44 13.72 22.30
N SER A 93 1.49 13.11 23.00
CA SER A 93 1.16 13.47 24.37
C SER A 93 0.80 12.26 25.23
N LYS A 94 0.95 12.42 26.55
CA LYS A 94 0.60 11.41 27.54
C LYS A 94 -0.06 12.08 28.75
N GLU A 95 -1.19 11.54 29.19
CA GLU A 95 -1.82 11.95 30.43
C GLU A 95 -1.10 11.34 31.65
N SER A 96 -0.96 12.14 32.69
CA SER A 96 -0.34 11.80 33.96
C SER A 96 -1.11 12.45 35.12
N THR A 97 -0.78 12.07 36.34
CA THR A 97 -1.33 12.68 37.56
C THR A 97 -0.21 13.30 38.42
N PRO A 98 -0.56 14.21 39.36
CA PRO A 98 0.36 14.67 40.37
C PRO A 98 1.07 13.54 41.12
N HIS A 99 0.37 12.44 41.39
CA HIS A 99 0.94 11.28 42.08
C HIS A 99 2.03 10.60 41.25
N ASP A 100 1.76 10.35 39.96
CA ASP A 100 2.69 9.67 39.05
C ASP A 100 3.99 10.46 38.87
N LEU A 101 3.89 11.79 38.85
CA LEU A 101 5.03 12.69 38.72
C LEU A 101 5.76 12.96 40.05
N GLY A 102 5.32 12.38 41.16
CA GLY A 102 5.89 12.64 42.48
C GLY A 102 5.71 14.09 42.93
N ILE A 103 4.65 14.76 42.48
CA ILE A 103 4.35 16.14 42.82
C ILE A 103 3.76 16.19 44.23
N SER A 104 4.36 17.05 45.05
CA SER A 104 3.98 17.31 46.43
C SER A 104 3.79 18.81 46.66
N ILE A 105 3.18 19.18 47.78
CA ILE A 105 2.97 20.59 48.13
C ILE A 105 4.23 21.14 48.79
N ASN A 106 4.75 22.25 48.27
CA ASN A 106 5.83 23.00 48.87
C ASN A 106 5.27 23.94 49.95
N TYR A 107 5.16 23.41 51.18
CA TYR A 107 4.62 24.14 52.33
C TYR A 107 5.42 25.41 52.66
N ASP A 108 6.74 25.34 52.60
CA ASP A 108 7.60 26.46 52.96
C ASP A 108 7.42 27.62 51.98
N SER A 109 7.29 27.32 50.68
CA SER A 109 6.95 28.32 49.67
C SER A 109 5.58 28.96 49.91
N ILE A 110 4.56 28.18 50.32
CA ILE A 110 3.22 28.71 50.62
C ILE A 110 3.28 29.65 51.83
N ILE A 111 3.93 29.24 52.92
CA ILE A 111 4.06 30.06 54.12
C ILE A 111 4.84 31.35 53.82
N ASN A 112 5.93 31.26 53.05
CA ASN A 112 6.71 32.43 52.65
C ASN A 112 5.87 33.41 51.81
N GLN A 113 5.10 32.93 50.83
CA GLN A 113 4.20 33.79 50.04
C GLN A 113 3.13 34.45 50.91
N ILE A 114 2.54 33.71 51.86
CA ILE A 114 1.57 34.25 52.83
C ILE A 114 2.21 35.37 53.67
N ILE A 115 3.45 35.18 54.13
CA ILE A 115 4.18 36.17 54.93
C ILE A 115 4.52 37.40 54.10
N GLN A 116 5.05 37.22 52.88
CA GLN A 116 5.43 38.31 51.98
C GLN A 116 4.23 39.15 51.53
N ASN A 117 3.04 38.57 51.43
CA ASN A 117 1.82 39.27 51.05
C ASN A 117 1.20 40.11 52.19
N ARG A 118 1.76 40.08 53.41
CA ARG A 118 1.28 40.87 54.55
C ARG A 118 1.52 42.36 54.30
N ALA A 119 0.52 43.18 54.61
CA ALA A 119 0.70 44.62 54.73
C ALA A 119 1.67 44.95 55.87
N ILE A 120 2.48 45.99 55.68
CA ILE A 120 3.48 46.49 56.64
C ILE A 120 2.83 46.81 58.00
N ILE A 121 1.60 47.34 57.97
CA ILE A 121 0.82 47.65 59.18
C ILE A 121 -0.09 46.46 59.52
N PRO A 122 0.11 45.76 60.67
CA PRO A 122 -0.62 44.55 61.03
C PRO A 122 -2.14 44.65 60.99
N MET A 123 -2.71 45.78 61.42
CA MET A 123 -4.17 45.98 61.47
C MET A 123 -4.83 45.95 60.07
N ILE A 124 -4.12 46.36 59.01
CA ILE A 124 -4.64 46.32 57.62
C ILE A 124 -4.92 44.88 57.18
N ASN A 125 -4.11 43.92 57.66
CA ASN A 125 -4.26 42.51 57.31
C ASN A 125 -5.51 41.84 57.91
N LEU A 126 -6.19 42.46 58.88
CA LEU A 126 -7.47 41.97 59.40
C LEU A 126 -8.62 42.15 58.42
N LEU A 127 -8.52 43.15 57.54
CA LEU A 127 -9.57 43.51 56.58
C LEU A 127 -9.21 43.12 55.14
N LYS A 128 -7.92 43.03 54.81
CA LYS A 128 -7.37 42.62 53.50
C LYS A 128 -7.53 41.12 53.27
N THR A 129 -8.07 40.74 52.12
CA THR A 129 -8.06 39.34 51.65
C THR A 129 -6.70 39.02 51.06
N ASN A 130 -5.99 38.04 51.63
CA ASN A 130 -4.70 37.58 51.11
C ASN A 130 -4.92 36.26 50.38
N LYS A 131 -4.87 36.29 49.04
CA LYS A 131 -4.96 35.08 48.21
C LYS A 131 -3.57 34.54 47.93
N THR A 132 -3.38 33.25 48.13
CA THR A 132 -2.16 32.52 47.78
C THR A 132 -2.56 31.26 47.01
N SER A 133 -1.73 30.81 46.09
CA SER A 133 -1.95 29.55 45.36
C SER A 133 -1.07 28.45 45.93
N ALA A 134 -1.47 27.19 45.73
CA ALA A 134 -0.61 26.06 46.06
C ALA A 134 0.71 26.16 45.28
N SER A 135 1.82 26.01 45.99
CA SER A 135 3.15 25.86 45.40
C SER A 135 3.49 24.39 45.40
N PHE A 136 4.02 23.89 44.29
CA PHE A 136 4.30 22.47 44.09
C PHE A 136 5.80 22.20 44.15
N SER A 137 6.19 20.97 44.51
CA SER A 137 7.55 20.48 44.36
C SER A 137 7.48 19.08 43.77
N ALA A 138 8.20 18.85 42.67
CA ALA A 138 8.33 17.52 42.08
C ALA A 138 9.49 16.77 42.74
N ASN A 139 9.26 15.50 43.11
CA ASN A 139 10.35 14.60 43.50
C ASN A 139 11.10 14.18 42.24
N THR A 140 12.33 14.66 42.07
CA THR A 140 13.16 14.41 40.88
C THR A 140 13.32 12.92 40.56
N GLU A 141 13.48 12.05 41.56
CA GLU A 141 13.66 10.61 41.33
C GLU A 141 12.37 9.97 40.80
N THR A 142 11.23 10.27 41.42
CA THR A 142 9.92 9.76 40.98
C THR A 142 9.56 10.30 39.59
N THR A 143 9.76 11.61 39.36
CA THR A 143 9.52 12.23 38.05
C THR A 143 10.39 11.58 36.97
N ASN A 144 11.69 11.40 37.23
CA ASN A 144 12.61 10.78 36.27
C ASN A 144 12.21 9.33 35.96
N LYS A 145 11.84 8.53 36.98
CA LYS A 145 11.33 7.15 36.79
C LYS A 145 10.06 7.12 35.95
N TYR A 146 9.13 8.04 36.18
CA TYR A 146 7.90 8.13 35.39
C TYR A 146 8.22 8.49 33.94
N LEU A 147 9.02 9.54 33.72
CA LEU A 147 9.45 9.98 32.39
C LEU A 147 10.16 8.88 31.62
N GLU A 148 11.01 8.09 32.29
CA GLU A 148 11.67 6.92 31.69
C GLU A 148 10.65 5.85 31.24
N SER A 149 9.59 5.63 32.04
CA SER A 149 8.57 4.63 31.71
C SER A 149 7.72 4.99 30.48
N VAL A 150 7.52 6.29 30.21
CA VAL A 150 6.70 6.78 29.08
C VAL A 150 7.51 7.10 27.81
N ARG A 151 8.86 6.92 27.82
CA ARG A 151 9.73 7.24 26.67
C ARG A 151 9.27 6.59 25.38
N LYS A 152 9.03 5.28 25.40
CA LYS A 152 8.65 4.53 24.18
C LYS A 152 7.35 5.02 23.55
N GLU A 153 6.46 5.58 24.36
CA GLU A 153 5.20 6.15 23.85
C GLU A 153 5.44 7.52 23.22
N LEU A 154 6.29 8.35 23.81
CA LEU A 154 6.49 9.75 23.43
C LEU A 154 7.60 9.97 22.39
N GLU A 155 8.66 9.17 22.40
CA GLU A 155 9.79 9.32 21.48
C GLU A 155 9.45 8.85 20.06
N THR A 156 10.16 9.37 19.07
CA THR A 156 10.06 8.92 17.66
C THR A 156 11.44 8.58 17.11
N ASN A 157 11.50 7.54 16.28
CA ASN A 157 12.72 7.17 15.58
C ASN A 157 13.10 8.24 14.56
N ALA A 158 14.39 8.31 14.25
CA ALA A 158 14.89 9.13 13.17
C ALA A 158 14.34 8.62 11.83
N VAL A 159 14.05 9.54 10.92
CA VAL A 159 13.61 9.21 9.56
C VAL A 159 14.72 9.61 8.60
N PRO A 160 15.34 8.68 7.86
CA PRO A 160 16.37 9.02 6.89
C PRO A 160 15.77 9.78 5.71
N ALA A 161 16.62 10.53 5.00
CA ALA A 161 16.23 11.12 3.72
C ALA A 161 15.87 10.02 2.73
N HIS A 162 14.74 10.13 2.06
CA HIS A 162 14.22 9.12 1.13
C HIS A 162 13.35 9.76 0.05
N VAL A 163 12.90 8.95 -0.89
CA VAL A 163 11.93 9.33 -1.92
C VAL A 163 10.59 8.67 -1.62
N GLU A 164 9.49 9.38 -1.83
CA GLU A 164 8.13 8.86 -1.77
C GLU A 164 7.46 8.95 -3.15
N LEU A 165 6.55 8.00 -3.45
CA LEU A 165 5.73 8.02 -4.65
C LEU A 165 4.28 8.33 -4.27
N GLU A 166 3.81 9.52 -4.64
CA GLU A 166 2.41 9.91 -4.48
C GLU A 166 1.73 9.96 -5.84
N ASN A 167 0.77 9.07 -6.06
CA ASN A 167 0.06 8.89 -7.32
C ASN A 167 1.02 8.59 -8.50
N THR A 168 1.47 9.62 -9.20
CA THR A 168 2.34 9.53 -10.39
C THR A 168 3.49 10.55 -10.33
N LYS A 169 3.93 10.88 -9.12
CA LYS A 169 5.02 11.83 -8.90
C LYS A 169 5.89 11.37 -7.73
N PHE A 170 7.19 11.31 -7.97
CA PHE A 170 8.17 11.10 -6.92
C PHE A 170 8.45 12.42 -6.19
N ARG A 171 8.63 12.35 -4.87
CA ARG A 171 8.93 13.49 -4.00
C ARG A 171 10.12 13.19 -3.10
N ALA A 172 11.00 14.16 -2.97
CA ALA A 172 12.09 14.13 -2.02
C ALA A 172 11.56 14.38 -0.61
N VAL A 173 11.94 13.52 0.33
CA VAL A 173 11.68 13.69 1.76
C VAL A 173 13.01 13.88 2.47
N SER A 174 13.15 15.03 3.13
CA SER A 174 14.35 15.35 3.92
C SER A 174 14.43 14.51 5.19
N ALA A 175 15.65 14.20 5.64
CA ALA A 175 15.88 13.50 6.88
C ALA A 175 15.29 14.27 8.07
N LYS A 176 14.66 13.56 9.01
CA LYS A 176 14.15 14.12 10.27
C LYS A 176 14.92 13.51 11.44
N ALA A 177 15.37 14.38 12.34
CA ALA A 177 15.96 13.98 13.60
C ALA A 177 14.96 13.14 14.43
N PRO A 178 15.46 12.21 15.26
CA PRO A 178 14.60 11.55 16.24
C PRO A 178 14.08 12.57 17.25
N ILE A 179 12.91 12.32 17.82
CA ILE A 179 12.42 13.08 18.96
C ILE A 179 12.72 12.24 20.20
N THR A 180 13.73 12.64 20.97
CA THR A 180 14.15 11.95 22.19
C THR A 180 13.94 12.83 23.42
N LEU A 181 13.51 12.22 24.52
CA LEU A 181 13.18 12.94 25.74
C LEU A 181 14.45 13.32 26.51
N ASP A 182 14.62 14.61 26.81
CA ASP A 182 15.59 15.08 27.80
C ASP A 182 14.92 15.07 29.18
N ILE A 183 15.22 14.03 29.97
CA ILE A 183 14.59 13.82 31.29
C ILE A 183 14.96 14.94 32.26
N ASP A 184 16.22 15.33 32.34
CA ASP A 184 16.67 16.30 33.34
C ASP A 184 16.12 17.70 33.02
N ALA A 185 16.12 18.10 31.75
CA ALA A 185 15.51 19.34 31.32
C ALA A 185 13.98 19.31 31.47
N SER A 186 13.35 18.16 31.18
CA SER A 186 11.89 17.99 31.33
C SER A 186 11.44 18.03 32.78
N THR A 187 12.17 17.42 33.71
CA THR A 187 11.84 17.46 35.14
C THR A 187 11.88 18.89 35.69
N LYS A 188 12.83 19.71 35.24
CA LYS A 188 12.86 21.15 35.53
C LYS A 188 11.66 21.87 34.93
N ALA A 189 11.38 21.63 33.65
CA ALA A 189 10.26 22.24 32.93
C ALA A 189 8.89 21.89 33.55
N ILE A 190 8.69 20.64 34.01
CA ILE A 190 7.49 20.21 34.74
C ILE A 190 7.30 21.07 36.00
N THR A 191 8.35 21.22 36.80
CA THR A 191 8.28 22.00 38.04
C THR A 191 7.94 23.46 37.74
N GLU A 192 8.65 24.09 36.80
CA GLU A 192 8.43 25.49 36.43
C GLU A 192 7.05 25.76 35.81
N GLN A 193 6.58 24.89 34.91
CA GLN A 193 5.31 25.08 34.22
C GLN A 193 4.11 24.84 35.14
N LEU A 194 4.20 23.88 36.07
CA LEU A 194 3.18 23.65 37.08
C LEU A 194 3.11 24.79 38.10
N HIS A 195 4.25 25.38 38.49
CA HIS A 195 4.26 26.61 39.30
C HIS A 195 3.49 27.76 38.64
N ASN A 196 3.46 27.79 37.30
CA ASN A 196 2.71 28.76 36.51
C ASN A 196 1.27 28.32 36.22
N ASN A 197 0.73 27.35 36.97
CA ASN A 197 -0.63 26.79 36.83
C ASN A 197 -0.95 26.20 35.44
N LYS A 198 0.06 25.75 34.68
CA LYS A 198 -0.19 25.02 33.42
C LYS A 198 -0.55 23.57 33.71
N THR A 199 -1.61 23.06 33.10
CA THR A 199 -1.98 21.62 33.13
C THR A 199 -1.45 20.85 31.93
N THR A 200 -0.96 21.54 30.91
CA THR A 200 -0.22 20.98 29.79
C THR A 200 1.24 21.41 29.90
N VAL A 201 2.14 20.44 29.99
CA VAL A 201 3.58 20.66 30.12
C VAL A 201 4.26 20.24 28.83
N ASP A 202 4.96 21.19 28.21
CA ASP A 202 5.84 20.91 27.08
C ASP A 202 7.16 20.32 27.59
N LEU A 203 7.37 19.03 27.32
CA LEU A 203 8.59 18.31 27.65
C LEU A 203 9.75 18.75 26.75
N GLN A 204 10.96 18.64 27.28
CA GLN A 204 12.17 19.06 26.60
C GLN A 204 12.76 17.89 25.80
N GLN A 205 13.27 18.22 24.61
CA GLN A 205 13.86 17.25 23.69
C GLN A 205 15.39 17.34 23.77
N LYS A 206 16.09 16.23 23.62
CA LYS A 206 17.53 16.31 23.37
C LYS A 206 17.76 16.89 21.98
N LYS A 207 18.77 17.74 21.86
CA LYS A 207 19.19 18.24 20.57
C LYS A 207 20.02 17.16 19.86
N GLU A 208 19.39 16.48 18.92
CA GLU A 208 20.03 15.47 18.08
C GLU A 208 19.97 15.90 16.61
N ASP A 209 21.05 15.64 15.88
CA ASP A 209 21.09 15.94 14.45
C ASP A 209 20.37 14.83 13.66
N PRO A 210 19.77 15.15 12.50
CA PRO A 210 19.26 14.13 11.60
C PRO A 210 20.36 13.14 11.17
N PRO A 211 19.99 11.90 10.84
CA PRO A 211 20.94 10.91 10.33
C PRO A 211 21.71 11.45 9.13
N GLN A 212 23.04 11.44 9.21
CA GLN A 212 23.89 11.81 8.08
C GLN A 212 23.83 10.72 7.00
N SER A 213 23.67 11.12 5.75
CA SER A 213 23.60 10.21 4.60
C SER A 213 24.17 10.88 3.37
N ASN A 214 24.85 10.10 2.52
CA ASN A 214 25.28 10.54 1.19
C ASN A 214 24.14 10.49 0.15
N PHE A 215 22.95 10.03 0.56
CA PHE A 215 21.78 9.97 -0.30
C PHE A 215 21.22 11.37 -0.57
N ASN A 216 21.15 11.76 -1.84
CA ASN A 216 20.55 13.03 -2.27
C ASN A 216 19.12 12.77 -2.80
N PRO A 217 18.08 12.97 -1.97
CA PRO A 217 16.70 12.67 -2.38
C PRO A 217 16.21 13.58 -3.51
N GLU A 218 16.72 14.82 -3.64
CA GLU A 218 16.32 15.76 -4.69
C GLU A 218 16.83 15.33 -6.06
N GLU A 219 18.11 14.96 -6.15
CA GLU A 219 18.71 14.46 -7.39
C GLU A 219 18.06 13.14 -7.83
N GLU A 220 17.82 12.23 -6.89
CA GLU A 220 17.18 10.95 -7.16
C GLU A 220 15.72 11.13 -7.61
N THR A 221 14.99 12.03 -6.94
CA THR A 221 13.61 12.38 -7.32
C THR A 221 13.54 12.98 -8.72
N ALA A 222 14.51 13.82 -9.10
CA ALA A 222 14.59 14.38 -10.45
C ALA A 222 14.75 13.27 -11.50
N LYS A 223 15.72 12.36 -11.30
CA LYS A 223 15.94 11.20 -12.18
C LYS A 223 14.70 10.33 -12.34
N LEU A 224 14.05 9.98 -11.23
CA LEU A 224 12.84 9.16 -11.25
C LEU A 224 11.68 9.85 -11.96
N ASN A 225 11.50 11.16 -11.75
CA ASN A 225 10.45 11.92 -12.44
C ASN A 225 10.73 12.10 -13.95
N ASP A 226 11.98 12.22 -14.36
CA ASP A 226 12.36 12.20 -15.79
C ASP A 226 11.99 10.87 -16.44
N SER A 227 12.25 9.76 -15.74
CA SER A 227 11.82 8.44 -16.19
C SER A 227 10.30 8.33 -16.38
N LEU A 228 9.50 8.89 -15.45
CA LEU A 228 8.03 8.90 -15.59
C LEU A 228 7.52 9.67 -16.81
N ASN A 229 8.30 10.61 -17.35
CA ASN A 229 7.95 11.38 -18.54
C ASN A 229 8.44 10.73 -19.84
N THR A 230 9.10 9.56 -19.76
CA THR A 230 9.57 8.82 -20.93
C THR A 230 8.39 8.31 -21.75
N GLU A 231 8.35 8.66 -23.03
CA GLU A 231 7.32 8.16 -23.94
C GLU A 231 7.72 6.78 -24.45
N ILE A 232 6.92 5.77 -24.10
CA ILE A 232 7.11 4.40 -24.56
C ILE A 232 5.89 3.94 -25.33
N THR A 233 6.10 3.46 -26.55
CA THR A 233 5.06 2.85 -27.38
C THR A 233 5.40 1.40 -27.65
N ILE A 234 4.45 0.49 -27.42
CA ILE A 234 4.58 -0.93 -27.78
C ILE A 234 3.76 -1.17 -29.05
N LYS A 235 4.39 -1.78 -30.07
CA LYS A 235 3.80 -2.05 -31.38
C LYS A 235 3.73 -3.53 -31.70
N PHE A 236 2.70 -3.89 -32.46
CA PHE A 236 2.59 -5.17 -33.15
C PHE A 236 1.84 -4.95 -34.46
N ASP A 237 2.46 -5.33 -35.59
CA ASP A 237 1.98 -5.02 -36.95
C ASP A 237 1.61 -3.53 -37.11
N SER A 238 0.36 -3.23 -37.50
CA SER A 238 -0.16 -1.86 -37.65
C SER A 238 -0.73 -1.27 -36.35
N GLN A 239 -0.80 -2.05 -35.27
CA GLN A 239 -1.38 -1.65 -34.00
C GLN A 239 -0.31 -1.13 -33.04
N SER A 240 -0.69 -0.19 -32.18
CA SER A 240 0.20 0.35 -31.15
C SER A 240 -0.55 0.73 -29.88
N LYS A 241 0.16 0.70 -28.76
CA LYS A 241 -0.30 1.15 -27.44
C LYS A 241 0.80 1.96 -26.76
N SER A 242 0.47 3.18 -26.35
CA SER A 242 1.37 3.98 -25.52
C SER A 242 1.26 3.55 -24.06
N VAL A 243 2.40 3.50 -23.38
CA VAL A 243 2.48 3.27 -21.95
C VAL A 243 2.23 4.59 -21.23
N THR A 244 1.22 4.62 -20.38
CA THR A 244 0.86 5.80 -19.60
C THR A 244 1.84 6.06 -18.46
N LYS A 245 1.92 7.31 -18.01
CA LYS A 245 2.71 7.70 -16.83
C LYS A 245 2.35 6.90 -15.58
N ALA A 246 1.07 6.60 -15.37
CA ALA A 246 0.60 5.77 -14.26
C ALA A 246 1.10 4.32 -14.37
N GLN A 247 1.11 3.76 -15.58
CA GLN A 247 1.69 2.45 -15.83
C GLN A 247 3.21 2.48 -15.57
N ILE A 248 3.94 3.48 -16.04
CA ILE A 248 5.38 3.63 -15.75
C ILE A 248 5.63 3.72 -14.23
N ALA A 249 4.87 4.54 -13.52
CA ALA A 249 4.99 4.66 -12.06
C ALA A 249 4.76 3.31 -11.35
N SER A 250 3.80 2.51 -11.84
CA SER A 250 3.53 1.19 -11.27
C SER A 250 4.68 0.19 -11.44
N LEU A 251 5.62 0.44 -12.35
CA LEU A 251 6.81 -0.41 -12.58
C LEU A 251 7.86 -0.29 -11.47
N TYR A 252 7.79 0.78 -10.67
CA TYR A 252 8.76 1.06 -9.62
C TYR A 252 8.34 0.43 -8.28
N GLU A 253 9.30 -0.13 -7.56
CA GLU A 253 9.11 -0.71 -6.23
C GLU A 253 10.07 -0.09 -5.20
N PRO A 254 9.64 0.09 -3.93
CA PRO A 254 10.49 0.65 -2.90
C PRO A 254 11.72 -0.23 -2.65
N LYS A 255 12.89 0.39 -2.56
CA LYS A 255 14.14 -0.26 -2.16
C LYS A 255 15.01 0.74 -1.39
N ASP A 256 15.29 0.40 -0.14
CA ASP A 256 16.03 1.26 0.79
C ASP A 256 15.37 2.65 0.90
N ASN A 257 16.09 3.70 0.50
CA ASN A 257 15.62 5.10 0.55
C ASN A 257 15.08 5.60 -0.81
N THR A 258 14.96 4.74 -1.82
CA THR A 258 14.54 5.11 -3.19
C THR A 258 13.60 4.06 -3.80
N PHE A 259 13.37 4.16 -5.10
CA PHE A 259 12.60 3.23 -5.91
C PHE A 259 13.45 2.66 -7.04
N VAL A 260 13.24 1.37 -7.35
CA VAL A 260 13.91 0.70 -8.47
C VAL A 260 12.89 0.07 -9.41
N LEU A 261 13.27 -0.10 -10.68
CA LEU A 261 12.43 -0.78 -11.66
C LEU A 261 12.32 -2.28 -11.35
N SER A 262 11.08 -2.76 -11.32
CA SER A 262 10.76 -4.17 -11.14
C SER A 262 10.63 -4.87 -12.50
N GLN A 263 11.57 -5.77 -12.79
CA GLN A 263 11.55 -6.57 -14.04
C GLN A 263 10.25 -7.38 -14.18
N THR A 264 9.72 -7.87 -13.06
CA THR A 264 8.45 -8.59 -13.01
C THR A 264 7.29 -7.70 -13.45
N ARG A 265 7.18 -6.48 -12.90
CA ARG A 265 6.10 -5.56 -13.27
C ARG A 265 6.21 -5.08 -14.71
N ILE A 266 7.44 -4.89 -15.23
CA ILE A 266 7.69 -4.61 -16.64
C ILE A 266 7.14 -5.74 -17.52
N SER A 267 7.48 -7.00 -17.17
CA SER A 267 6.99 -8.18 -17.88
C SER A 267 5.46 -8.27 -17.87
N GLU A 268 4.83 -8.07 -16.72
CA GLU A 268 3.36 -8.08 -16.57
C GLU A 268 2.68 -7.02 -17.43
N LEU A 269 3.22 -5.79 -17.45
CA LEU A 269 2.71 -4.72 -18.30
C LEU A 269 2.83 -5.06 -19.79
N ILE A 270 4.01 -5.53 -20.22
CA ILE A 270 4.24 -5.94 -21.61
C ILE A 270 3.25 -7.05 -22.01
N MET A 271 3.06 -8.06 -21.16
CA MET A 271 2.12 -9.16 -21.42
C MET A 271 0.66 -8.68 -21.46
N SER A 272 0.28 -7.74 -20.60
CA SER A 272 -1.05 -7.11 -20.61
C SER A 272 -1.31 -6.36 -21.92
N ILE A 273 -0.33 -5.57 -22.38
CA ILE A 273 -0.43 -4.84 -23.65
C ILE A 273 -0.43 -5.81 -24.83
N ALA A 274 0.42 -6.84 -24.83
CA ALA A 274 0.44 -7.87 -25.88
C ALA A 274 -0.90 -8.58 -26.02
N LYS A 275 -1.57 -8.88 -24.90
CA LYS A 275 -2.93 -9.44 -24.90
C LYS A 275 -3.94 -8.49 -25.55
N GLN A 276 -3.86 -7.19 -25.29
CA GLN A 276 -4.72 -6.19 -25.94
C GLN A 276 -4.46 -6.08 -27.45
N LEU A 277 -3.22 -6.34 -27.87
CA LEU A 277 -2.80 -6.40 -29.27
C LEU A 277 -3.05 -7.78 -29.92
N ASN A 278 -3.71 -8.71 -29.22
CA ASN A 278 -3.99 -10.08 -29.67
C ASN A 278 -2.74 -10.87 -30.14
N VAL A 279 -1.60 -10.66 -29.48
CA VAL A 279 -0.34 -11.32 -29.80
C VAL A 279 0.27 -11.99 -28.57
N SER A 280 0.88 -13.16 -28.78
CA SER A 280 1.79 -13.77 -27.81
C SER A 280 3.23 -13.36 -28.13
N PRO A 281 3.95 -12.63 -27.26
CA PRO A 281 5.31 -12.19 -27.56
C PRO A 281 6.31 -13.36 -27.56
N GLY A 282 7.08 -13.49 -28.64
CA GLY A 282 8.21 -14.41 -28.77
C GLY A 282 9.53 -13.82 -28.26
N ASN A 283 9.66 -12.49 -28.22
CA ASN A 283 10.86 -11.75 -27.80
C ASN A 283 10.72 -11.08 -26.43
N LYS A 284 10.09 -11.76 -25.45
CA LYS A 284 9.74 -11.21 -24.12
C LYS A 284 10.92 -10.54 -23.40
N GLN A 285 12.04 -11.25 -23.24
CA GLN A 285 13.19 -10.74 -22.49
C GLN A 285 13.78 -9.49 -23.15
N GLN A 286 13.87 -9.48 -24.47
CA GLN A 286 14.35 -8.31 -25.21
C GLN A 286 13.46 -7.08 -24.98
N LEU A 287 12.13 -7.25 -24.97
CA LEU A 287 11.19 -6.15 -24.70
C LEU A 287 11.36 -5.62 -23.26
N ILE A 288 11.53 -6.52 -22.30
CA ILE A 288 11.75 -6.19 -20.89
C ILE A 288 13.04 -5.37 -20.74
N ASP A 289 14.15 -5.85 -21.30
CA ASP A 289 15.45 -5.19 -21.23
C ASP A 289 15.43 -3.82 -21.93
N GLN A 290 14.76 -3.72 -23.08
CA GLN A 290 14.59 -2.47 -23.82
C GLN A 290 13.78 -1.46 -23.01
N MET A 291 12.63 -1.86 -22.43
CA MET A 291 11.82 -0.97 -21.61
C MET A 291 12.60 -0.47 -20.39
N ALA A 292 13.28 -1.38 -19.67
CA ALA A 292 14.08 -1.04 -18.51
C ALA A 292 15.19 -0.03 -18.87
N LYS A 293 15.91 -0.28 -19.97
CA LYS A 293 16.97 0.61 -20.45
C LYS A 293 16.43 1.99 -20.85
N SER A 294 15.31 2.05 -21.55
CA SER A 294 14.66 3.31 -21.93
C SER A 294 14.26 4.14 -20.71
N LEU A 295 13.66 3.49 -19.71
CA LEU A 295 13.25 4.15 -18.46
C LEU A 295 14.44 4.61 -17.63
N GLN A 296 15.52 3.83 -17.54
CA GLN A 296 16.74 4.21 -16.81
C GLN A 296 17.50 5.37 -17.46
N SER A 297 17.41 5.50 -18.79
CA SER A 297 18.07 6.56 -19.55
C SER A 297 17.13 7.73 -19.90
N SER A 298 15.90 7.71 -19.40
CA SER A 298 14.84 8.68 -19.70
C SER A 298 14.69 8.95 -21.21
N LYS A 299 14.81 7.90 -22.03
CA LYS A 299 14.85 7.99 -23.49
C LYS A 299 13.59 7.40 -24.10
N ASN A 300 12.88 8.23 -24.87
CA ASN A 300 11.69 7.80 -25.60
C ASN A 300 12.03 6.63 -26.53
N SER A 301 11.13 5.65 -26.58
CA SER A 301 11.39 4.41 -27.31
C SER A 301 10.15 3.73 -27.83
N GLU A 302 10.35 2.99 -28.90
CA GLU A 302 9.36 2.14 -29.52
C GLU A 302 9.79 0.68 -29.42
N LEU A 303 8.93 -0.16 -28.88
CA LEU A 303 9.18 -1.57 -28.64
C LEU A 303 8.31 -2.40 -29.58
N SER A 304 8.93 -3.21 -30.42
CA SER A 304 8.21 -4.05 -31.39
C SER A 304 8.07 -5.49 -30.90
N ILE A 305 6.84 -5.94 -30.70
CA ILE A 305 6.55 -7.34 -30.38
C ILE A 305 6.81 -8.19 -31.61
N GLN A 306 7.64 -9.22 -31.45
CA GLN A 306 7.75 -10.31 -32.41
C GLN A 306 6.79 -11.41 -31.95
N SER A 307 5.93 -11.90 -32.84
CA SER A 307 5.00 -12.98 -32.50
C SER A 307 5.76 -14.25 -32.15
N ALA A 308 5.30 -14.94 -31.11
CA ALA A 308 5.81 -16.26 -30.78
C ALA A 308 5.56 -17.19 -31.98
N PRO A 309 6.53 -18.05 -32.34
CA PRO A 309 6.31 -19.03 -33.39
C PRO A 309 5.09 -19.88 -33.04
N LYS A 310 4.18 -20.06 -34.01
CA LYS A 310 3.03 -20.96 -33.83
C LYS A 310 3.57 -22.34 -33.48
N LYS A 311 2.99 -22.97 -32.45
CA LYS A 311 3.30 -24.36 -32.13
C LYS A 311 3.06 -25.21 -33.38
N GLN A 312 4.11 -25.87 -33.86
CA GLN A 312 4.04 -26.78 -34.99
C GLN A 312 4.29 -28.20 -34.50
N MET A 313 3.53 -29.15 -35.05
CA MET A 313 3.74 -30.57 -34.83
C MET A 313 4.04 -31.25 -36.16
N THR A 314 4.90 -32.27 -36.14
CA THR A 314 5.15 -33.12 -37.30
C THR A 314 4.76 -34.56 -36.96
N TYR A 315 3.93 -35.16 -37.82
CA TYR A 315 3.67 -36.59 -37.86
C TYR A 315 4.38 -37.20 -39.06
N THR A 316 5.09 -38.30 -38.85
CA THR A 316 5.76 -39.02 -39.94
C THR A 316 4.89 -40.19 -40.40
N TYR A 317 4.83 -40.44 -41.71
CA TYR A 317 4.10 -41.59 -42.25
C TYR A 317 4.94 -42.35 -43.28
N CYS A 318 4.79 -43.67 -43.30
CA CYS A 318 5.31 -44.52 -44.37
C CYS A 318 4.18 -44.82 -45.35
N VAL A 319 4.52 -45.11 -46.61
CA VAL A 319 3.55 -45.56 -47.61
C VAL A 319 3.93 -46.95 -48.12
N SER A 320 2.98 -47.88 -48.06
CA SER A 320 3.21 -49.27 -48.44
C SER A 320 2.00 -49.88 -49.16
N ALA A 321 2.22 -50.98 -49.87
CA ALA A 321 1.18 -51.74 -50.56
C ALA A 321 1.15 -53.19 -50.05
N LYS A 322 -0.04 -53.79 -50.02
CA LYS A 322 -0.22 -55.21 -49.71
C LYS A 322 -1.12 -55.88 -50.74
N GLY A 323 -0.51 -56.74 -51.57
CA GLY A 323 -1.21 -57.44 -52.65
C GLY A 323 -1.65 -56.55 -53.82
N VAL A 324 -1.19 -55.29 -53.86
CA VAL A 324 -1.41 -54.31 -54.94
C VAL A 324 -0.08 -54.06 -55.64
N ASP A 325 -0.11 -53.90 -56.97
CA ASP A 325 1.08 -53.60 -57.76
C ASP A 325 1.73 -52.26 -57.33
N SER A 326 3.07 -52.24 -57.28
CA SER A 326 3.82 -51.07 -56.82
C SER A 326 3.62 -49.81 -57.69
N SER A 327 3.20 -49.97 -58.95
CA SER A 327 2.90 -48.85 -59.87
C SER A 327 1.78 -47.93 -59.35
N TYR A 328 0.87 -48.43 -58.51
CA TYR A 328 -0.19 -47.62 -57.90
C TYR A 328 0.30 -46.72 -56.76
N LEU A 329 1.47 -47.01 -56.18
CA LEU A 329 1.97 -46.25 -55.03
C LEU A 329 2.33 -44.81 -55.38
N GLY A 330 2.71 -44.51 -56.63
CA GLY A 330 2.99 -43.14 -57.06
C GLY A 330 1.76 -42.25 -56.91
N ALA A 331 0.62 -42.67 -57.48
CA ALA A 331 -0.64 -41.94 -57.38
C ALA A 331 -1.15 -41.85 -55.93
N PHE A 332 -0.97 -42.91 -55.14
CA PHE A 332 -1.37 -42.92 -53.73
C PHE A 332 -0.55 -41.93 -52.89
N ARG A 333 0.78 -41.90 -53.05
CA ARG A 333 1.66 -40.92 -52.40
C ARG A 333 1.27 -39.50 -52.74
N SER A 334 1.08 -39.19 -54.02
CA SER A 334 0.69 -37.85 -54.47
C SER A 334 -0.61 -37.40 -53.81
N LYS A 335 -1.62 -38.28 -53.72
CA LYS A 335 -2.89 -37.91 -53.08
C LYS A 335 -2.76 -37.75 -51.56
N LEU A 336 -1.98 -38.60 -50.88
CA LEU A 336 -1.70 -38.43 -49.45
C LEU A 336 -1.04 -37.07 -49.18
N GLN A 337 -0.02 -36.70 -49.98
CA GLN A 337 0.68 -35.42 -49.86
C GLN A 337 -0.27 -34.24 -50.10
N GLU A 338 -1.12 -34.32 -51.12
CA GLU A 338 -2.15 -33.31 -51.39
C GLU A 338 -3.11 -33.15 -50.20
N VAL A 339 -3.71 -34.25 -49.73
CA VAL A 339 -4.70 -34.23 -48.64
C VAL A 339 -4.09 -33.74 -47.32
N TYR A 340 -2.87 -34.17 -47.01
CA TYR A 340 -2.19 -33.79 -45.79
C TYR A 340 -1.61 -32.37 -45.79
N ALA A 341 -1.41 -31.77 -46.96
CA ALA A 341 -0.98 -30.38 -47.09
C ALA A 341 -2.17 -29.39 -47.16
N ASP A 342 -3.37 -29.86 -47.49
CA ASP A 342 -4.53 -28.99 -47.70
C ASP A 342 -4.99 -28.32 -46.38
N ALA A 343 -5.26 -27.00 -46.45
CA ALA A 343 -5.66 -26.19 -45.31
C ALA A 343 -7.05 -26.54 -44.75
N ARG A 344 -7.90 -27.23 -45.53
CA ARG A 344 -9.22 -27.74 -45.11
C ARG A 344 -9.11 -29.00 -44.25
N GLY A 345 -7.99 -29.71 -44.35
CA GLY A 345 -7.77 -31.01 -43.72
C GLY A 345 -7.12 -30.93 -42.34
N TRP A 346 -6.58 -32.08 -41.91
CA TRP A 346 -5.92 -32.23 -40.62
C TRP A 346 -4.58 -31.48 -40.48
N SER A 347 -4.13 -30.75 -41.51
CA SER A 347 -2.94 -29.89 -41.46
C SER A 347 -3.11 -28.69 -40.52
N VAL A 348 -4.37 -28.35 -40.19
CA VAL A 348 -4.71 -27.21 -39.33
C VAL A 348 -4.03 -25.93 -39.84
N SER A 349 -4.18 -25.67 -41.14
CA SER A 349 -3.56 -24.51 -41.82
C SER A 349 -2.03 -24.44 -41.59
N GLY A 350 -1.36 -25.60 -41.59
CA GLY A 350 0.09 -25.73 -41.45
C GLY A 350 0.63 -25.84 -40.02
N GLN A 351 -0.22 -25.87 -38.99
CA GLN A 351 0.22 -26.17 -37.61
C GLN A 351 0.56 -27.65 -37.41
N ILE A 352 0.01 -28.55 -38.25
CA ILE A 352 0.35 -29.97 -38.29
C ILE A 352 0.93 -30.29 -39.65
N ARG A 353 2.16 -30.78 -39.66
CA ARG A 353 2.85 -31.27 -40.86
C ARG A 353 2.82 -32.78 -40.88
N PHE A 354 2.35 -33.37 -41.98
CA PHE A 354 2.56 -34.80 -42.23
C PHE A 354 3.73 -34.96 -43.19
N ALA A 355 4.71 -35.77 -42.81
CA ALA A 355 5.93 -35.97 -43.56
C ALA A 355 6.11 -37.43 -43.94
N GLU A 356 6.16 -37.72 -45.23
CA GLU A 356 6.51 -39.05 -45.71
C GLU A 356 7.97 -39.37 -45.35
N VAL A 357 8.21 -40.55 -44.79
CA VAL A 357 9.56 -41.06 -44.49
C VAL A 357 9.67 -42.53 -44.90
N ALA A 358 10.89 -42.98 -45.21
CA ALA A 358 11.12 -44.36 -45.66
C ALA A 358 10.92 -45.40 -44.54
N SER A 359 11.23 -45.04 -43.29
CA SER A 359 11.12 -45.91 -42.11
C SER A 359 11.02 -45.09 -40.83
N GLY A 360 10.64 -45.72 -39.70
CA GLY A 360 10.52 -45.02 -38.41
C GLY A 360 9.33 -44.05 -38.35
N CYS A 361 8.32 -44.29 -39.16
CA CYS A 361 7.11 -43.48 -39.22
C CYS A 361 6.20 -43.67 -37.99
N SER A 362 5.41 -42.65 -37.71
CA SER A 362 4.37 -42.66 -36.67
C SER A 362 3.21 -43.60 -37.04
N TYR A 363 2.91 -43.72 -38.34
CA TYR A 363 1.96 -44.69 -38.89
C TYR A 363 2.32 -45.08 -40.32
N THR A 364 1.75 -46.18 -40.80
CA THR A 364 1.85 -46.58 -42.21
C THR A 364 0.50 -46.41 -42.90
N ALA A 365 0.49 -45.69 -44.01
CA ALA A 365 -0.61 -45.63 -44.95
C ALA A 365 -0.46 -46.78 -45.95
N TRP A 366 -1.40 -47.73 -45.90
CA TRP A 366 -1.42 -48.92 -46.73
C TRP A 366 -2.41 -48.78 -47.86
N LEU A 367 -2.01 -49.17 -49.07
CA LEU A 367 -2.93 -49.50 -50.15
C LEU A 367 -3.02 -51.02 -50.27
N THR A 368 -4.18 -51.59 -49.96
CA THR A 368 -4.30 -53.04 -49.73
C THR A 368 -5.39 -53.65 -50.61
N ARG A 369 -5.08 -54.78 -51.26
CA ARG A 369 -6.05 -55.55 -52.04
C ARG A 369 -7.20 -56.03 -51.13
N ALA A 370 -8.43 -55.93 -51.62
CA ALA A 370 -9.64 -56.08 -50.81
C ALA A 370 -9.69 -57.37 -49.96
N ASP A 371 -9.35 -58.53 -50.54
CA ASP A 371 -9.29 -59.83 -49.87
C ASP A 371 -8.25 -59.89 -48.73
N LEU A 372 -7.22 -59.04 -48.76
CA LEU A 372 -6.16 -59.00 -47.76
C LEU A 372 -6.40 -57.97 -46.65
N VAL A 373 -7.39 -57.09 -46.77
CA VAL A 373 -7.69 -56.09 -45.73
C VAL A 373 -8.00 -56.74 -44.36
N PRO A 374 -8.80 -57.82 -44.25
CA PRO A 374 -9.06 -58.50 -42.98
C PRO A 374 -7.82 -59.10 -42.30
N SER A 375 -6.70 -59.28 -43.02
CA SER A 375 -5.46 -59.82 -42.44
C SER A 375 -4.78 -58.86 -41.45
N PHE A 376 -5.16 -57.57 -41.44
CA PHE A 376 -4.70 -56.63 -40.42
C PHE A 376 -5.45 -56.80 -39.09
N SER A 377 -6.73 -57.16 -39.15
CA SER A 377 -7.56 -57.57 -38.00
C SER A 377 -8.91 -58.07 -38.52
N SER A 378 -9.25 -59.33 -38.25
CA SER A 378 -10.52 -59.93 -38.69
C SER A 378 -11.74 -59.45 -37.91
N THR A 379 -11.56 -58.69 -36.83
CA THR A 379 -12.65 -58.15 -35.99
C THR A 379 -12.92 -56.67 -36.27
N ILE A 380 -11.95 -55.94 -36.80
CA ILE A 380 -12.05 -54.50 -37.08
C ILE A 380 -12.25 -54.24 -38.58
N CYS A 381 -11.60 -55.04 -39.42
CA CYS A 381 -11.57 -54.84 -40.86
C CYS A 381 -12.32 -55.95 -41.60
N ASP A 382 -13.01 -55.57 -42.67
CA ASP A 382 -13.58 -56.49 -43.65
C ASP A 382 -12.97 -56.27 -45.04
N SER A 383 -13.41 -57.04 -46.04
CA SER A 383 -12.89 -56.94 -47.40
C SER A 383 -13.55 -55.84 -48.24
N ILE A 384 -14.54 -55.12 -47.70
CA ILE A 384 -15.39 -54.17 -48.42
C ILE A 384 -14.92 -52.73 -48.17
N TRP A 385 -14.45 -52.43 -46.96
CA TRP A 385 -14.15 -51.07 -46.52
C TRP A 385 -12.69 -50.84 -46.18
N SER A 386 -12.30 -49.58 -46.18
CA SER A 386 -11.06 -49.13 -45.53
C SER A 386 -11.22 -49.23 -44.01
N CYS A 387 -10.11 -49.30 -43.29
CA CYS A 387 -10.11 -49.38 -41.84
C CYS A 387 -8.81 -48.84 -41.24
N ARG A 388 -8.79 -48.68 -39.91
CA ARG A 388 -7.60 -48.32 -39.15
C ARG A 388 -7.35 -49.33 -38.03
N VAL A 389 -6.16 -49.93 -38.00
CA VAL A 389 -5.73 -50.89 -36.96
C VAL A 389 -4.40 -50.46 -36.35
N GLY A 390 -4.42 -50.05 -35.07
CA GLY A 390 -3.21 -49.54 -34.41
C GLY A 390 -2.63 -48.34 -35.17
N ASN A 391 -1.38 -48.47 -35.62
CA ASN A 391 -0.66 -47.49 -36.45
C ASN A 391 -0.76 -47.76 -37.96
N ASN A 392 -1.75 -48.53 -38.40
CA ASN A 392 -1.99 -48.82 -39.82
C ASN A 392 -3.27 -48.12 -40.28
N VAL A 393 -3.12 -47.17 -41.20
CA VAL A 393 -4.19 -46.53 -41.95
C VAL A 393 -4.35 -47.31 -43.24
N ILE A 394 -5.42 -48.09 -43.39
CA ILE A 394 -5.54 -49.10 -44.45
C ILE A 394 -6.62 -48.68 -45.44
N ILE A 395 -6.20 -48.37 -46.66
CA ILE A 395 -7.08 -48.03 -47.76
C ILE A 395 -7.34 -49.28 -48.60
N ASN A 396 -8.61 -49.66 -48.71
CA ASN A 396 -9.06 -50.76 -49.55
C ASN A 396 -8.90 -50.39 -51.03
N PHE A 397 -8.21 -51.22 -51.81
CA PHE A 397 -7.85 -50.92 -53.19
C PHE A 397 -9.05 -50.86 -54.15
N ASP A 398 -10.11 -51.64 -53.92
CA ASP A 398 -11.32 -51.59 -54.75
C ASP A 398 -12.03 -50.25 -54.56
N ARG A 399 -12.09 -49.77 -53.31
CA ARG A 399 -12.63 -48.45 -52.96
C ARG A 399 -11.74 -47.32 -53.46
N TRP A 400 -10.43 -47.47 -53.37
CA TRP A 400 -9.48 -46.54 -53.94
C TRP A 400 -9.64 -46.38 -55.46
N SER A 401 -9.97 -47.48 -56.15
CA SER A 401 -10.04 -47.51 -57.61
C SER A 401 -11.42 -47.10 -58.15
N GLY A 402 -12.50 -47.40 -57.42
CA GLY A 402 -13.86 -47.21 -57.92
C GLY A 402 -14.83 -46.43 -57.02
N ALA A 403 -14.38 -45.90 -55.88
CA ALA A 403 -15.22 -45.33 -54.83
C ALA A 403 -16.26 -46.31 -54.26
N SER A 404 -17.12 -45.86 -53.33
CA SER A 404 -18.24 -46.67 -52.87
C SER A 404 -19.47 -46.52 -53.78
N PRO A 405 -20.35 -47.53 -53.86
CA PRO A 405 -21.60 -47.41 -54.61
C PRO A 405 -22.45 -46.21 -54.19
N ALA A 406 -22.51 -45.92 -52.89
CA ALA A 406 -23.24 -44.76 -52.36
C ALA A 406 -22.67 -43.43 -52.86
N TRP A 407 -21.34 -43.30 -52.91
CA TRP A 407 -20.67 -42.08 -53.39
C TRP A 407 -20.93 -41.86 -54.89
N ASN A 408 -20.79 -42.91 -55.68
CA ASN A 408 -21.05 -42.87 -57.12
C ASN A 408 -22.53 -42.56 -57.42
N GLY A 409 -23.46 -43.18 -56.67
CA GLY A 409 -24.90 -42.96 -56.85
C GLY A 409 -25.34 -41.52 -56.60
N ALA A 410 -24.60 -40.75 -55.80
CA ALA A 410 -24.86 -39.33 -55.58
C ALA A 410 -24.08 -38.39 -56.52
N GLY A 411 -23.41 -38.93 -57.55
CA GLY A 411 -22.62 -38.15 -58.50
C GLY A 411 -21.30 -37.63 -57.94
N GLY A 412 -20.79 -38.21 -56.84
CA GLY A 412 -19.49 -37.86 -56.30
C GLY A 412 -18.34 -38.34 -57.21
N THR A 413 -17.24 -37.59 -57.24
CA THR A 413 -16.07 -37.97 -58.03
C THR A 413 -15.18 -38.96 -57.28
N LEU A 414 -14.41 -39.77 -58.02
CA LEU A 414 -13.42 -40.66 -57.43
C LEU A 414 -12.36 -39.89 -56.64
N ASP A 415 -11.96 -38.71 -57.13
CA ASP A 415 -10.99 -37.86 -56.44
C ASP A 415 -11.50 -37.39 -55.07
N SER A 416 -12.74 -36.92 -54.99
CA SER A 416 -13.33 -36.48 -53.73
C SER A 416 -13.55 -37.64 -52.76
N TYR A 417 -13.84 -38.85 -53.26
CA TYR A 417 -13.88 -40.06 -52.44
C TYR A 417 -12.50 -40.39 -51.85
N ARG A 418 -11.42 -40.33 -52.66
CA ARG A 418 -10.05 -40.58 -52.21
C ARG A 418 -9.62 -39.61 -51.10
N THR A 419 -9.95 -38.33 -51.27
CA THR A 419 -9.76 -37.31 -50.22
C THR A 419 -10.51 -37.68 -48.94
N MET A 420 -11.79 -38.04 -49.08
CA MET A 420 -12.65 -38.39 -47.94
C MET A 420 -12.09 -39.59 -47.17
N VAL A 421 -11.79 -40.70 -47.84
CA VAL A 421 -11.37 -41.93 -47.18
C VAL A 421 -9.99 -41.78 -46.52
N ILE A 422 -9.06 -41.02 -47.13
CA ILE A 422 -7.78 -40.70 -46.49
C ILE A 422 -8.03 -39.89 -45.20
N ASN A 423 -8.87 -38.86 -45.25
CA ASN A 423 -9.17 -38.04 -44.07
C ASN A 423 -9.89 -38.85 -42.99
N HIS A 424 -10.81 -39.75 -43.35
CA HIS A 424 -11.54 -40.60 -42.42
C HIS A 424 -10.60 -41.54 -41.64
N GLU A 425 -9.79 -42.33 -42.35
CA GLU A 425 -8.90 -43.30 -41.71
C GLU A 425 -7.75 -42.61 -40.95
N THR A 426 -7.23 -41.49 -41.48
CA THR A 426 -6.24 -40.67 -40.76
C THR A 426 -6.88 -40.05 -39.51
N GLY A 427 -8.14 -39.63 -39.57
CA GLY A 427 -8.89 -39.13 -38.42
C GLY A 427 -9.01 -40.19 -37.32
N HIS A 428 -9.25 -41.45 -37.68
CA HIS A 428 -9.17 -42.54 -36.72
C HIS A 428 -7.80 -42.64 -36.07
N TRP A 429 -6.71 -42.57 -36.83
CA TRP A 429 -5.36 -42.59 -36.28
C TRP A 429 -5.07 -41.38 -35.37
N LEU A 430 -5.60 -40.19 -35.70
CA LEU A 430 -5.53 -38.98 -34.87
C LEU A 430 -6.34 -39.09 -33.57
N GLY A 431 -7.14 -40.14 -33.41
CA GLY A 431 -7.90 -40.46 -32.19
C GLY A 431 -9.40 -40.18 -32.28
N PHE A 432 -9.94 -39.93 -33.47
CA PHE A 432 -11.37 -39.69 -33.64
C PHE A 432 -12.16 -41.01 -33.76
N SER A 433 -13.28 -41.08 -33.05
CA SER A 433 -14.32 -42.10 -33.28
C SER A 433 -15.31 -41.63 -34.35
N HIS A 434 -16.15 -42.56 -34.82
CA HIS A 434 -17.21 -42.20 -35.76
C HIS A 434 -18.13 -41.10 -35.21
N ARG A 435 -18.62 -40.25 -36.12
CA ARG A 435 -19.63 -39.23 -35.85
C ARG A 435 -20.89 -39.50 -36.67
N TYR A 436 -22.01 -38.98 -36.20
CA TYR A 436 -23.30 -39.09 -36.88
C TYR A 436 -23.62 -37.82 -37.68
N CYS A 437 -24.57 -37.91 -38.60
CA CYS A 437 -25.03 -36.78 -39.38
C CYS A 437 -25.57 -35.66 -38.47
N GLY A 438 -25.17 -34.41 -38.73
CA GLY A 438 -25.60 -33.23 -37.96
C GLY A 438 -26.98 -32.69 -38.35
N GLY A 439 -27.56 -33.18 -39.44
CA GLY A 439 -28.88 -32.77 -39.94
C GLY A 439 -28.99 -32.92 -41.45
N ILE A 440 -30.23 -32.99 -41.95
CA ILE A 440 -30.51 -33.15 -43.38
C ILE A 440 -29.86 -32.02 -44.19
N GLY A 441 -29.14 -32.37 -45.25
CA GLY A 441 -28.47 -31.43 -46.16
C GLY A 441 -27.21 -30.76 -45.61
N GLN A 442 -26.87 -30.97 -44.33
CA GLN A 442 -25.62 -30.47 -43.76
C GLN A 442 -24.42 -31.28 -44.28
N PRO A 443 -23.22 -30.68 -44.39
CA PRO A 443 -22.01 -31.44 -44.68
C PRO A 443 -21.79 -32.54 -43.64
N ALA A 444 -21.65 -33.78 -44.11
CA ALA A 444 -21.30 -34.91 -43.27
C ALA A 444 -19.97 -34.64 -42.52
N PRO A 445 -19.86 -34.89 -41.21
CA PRO A 445 -18.56 -34.99 -40.56
C PRO A 445 -17.66 -35.96 -41.33
N VAL A 446 -16.37 -35.67 -41.48
CA VAL A 446 -15.49 -36.60 -42.21
C VAL A 446 -15.37 -37.93 -41.48
N MET A 447 -15.57 -37.92 -40.16
CA MET A 447 -15.65 -39.12 -39.32
C MET A 447 -17.01 -39.83 -39.37
N GLN A 448 -17.96 -39.38 -40.19
CA GLN A 448 -19.15 -40.18 -40.50
C GLN A 448 -18.78 -41.31 -41.46
N GLN A 449 -19.45 -42.46 -41.35
CA GLN A 449 -19.26 -43.61 -42.25
C GLN A 449 -19.91 -43.38 -43.63
N GLN A 450 -19.45 -42.35 -44.34
CA GLN A 450 -20.01 -41.88 -45.62
C GLN A 450 -19.92 -42.92 -46.73
N SER A 451 -18.94 -43.83 -46.67
CA SER A 451 -18.85 -44.96 -47.60
C SER A 451 -20.08 -45.89 -47.55
N ILE A 452 -20.80 -45.91 -46.42
CA ILE A 452 -21.95 -46.77 -46.14
C ILE A 452 -23.26 -46.00 -46.26
N SER A 453 -23.45 -44.94 -45.47
CA SER A 453 -24.70 -44.19 -45.42
C SER A 453 -24.49 -42.76 -44.90
N LEU A 454 -25.23 -41.82 -45.49
CA LEU A 454 -25.20 -40.40 -45.13
C LEU A 454 -26.21 -39.98 -44.08
N GLN A 455 -27.21 -40.83 -43.76
CA GLN A 455 -28.23 -40.51 -42.75
C GLN A 455 -28.89 -39.13 -42.97
N GLY A 456 -29.02 -38.69 -44.24
CA GLY A 456 -29.60 -37.40 -44.63
C GLY A 456 -28.60 -36.25 -44.86
N CYS A 457 -27.33 -36.40 -44.48
CA CYS A 457 -26.29 -35.39 -44.75
C CYS A 457 -25.90 -35.34 -46.23
N ALA A 458 -25.19 -34.29 -46.63
CA ALA A 458 -24.50 -34.19 -47.92
C ALA A 458 -23.07 -34.74 -47.79
N PHE A 459 -22.55 -35.36 -48.87
CA PHE A 459 -21.17 -35.85 -48.94
C PHE A 459 -20.16 -34.72 -48.68
N ASN A 460 -19.13 -35.02 -47.89
CA ASN A 460 -18.08 -34.06 -47.54
C ASN A 460 -16.75 -34.77 -47.31
N SER A 461 -15.73 -34.38 -48.07
CA SER A 461 -14.42 -35.02 -48.04
C SER A 461 -13.47 -34.47 -46.96
N TRP A 462 -13.84 -33.39 -46.28
CA TRP A 462 -12.96 -32.66 -45.37
C TRP A 462 -13.51 -32.63 -43.94
N PRO A 463 -12.65 -32.61 -42.92
CA PRO A 463 -13.09 -32.40 -41.55
C PRO A 463 -13.92 -31.12 -41.42
N THR A 464 -15.00 -31.20 -40.65
CA THR A 464 -15.84 -30.04 -40.31
C THR A 464 -15.12 -29.12 -39.32
N ALA A 465 -15.56 -27.86 -39.21
CA ALA A 465 -14.99 -26.92 -38.25
C ALA A 465 -14.98 -27.44 -36.79
N PRO A 466 -16.03 -28.14 -36.29
CA PRO A 466 -15.98 -28.77 -34.98
C PRO A 466 -14.94 -29.90 -34.85
N GLU A 467 -14.68 -30.66 -35.92
CA GLU A 467 -13.63 -31.69 -35.94
C GLU A 467 -12.23 -31.07 -35.88
N ILE A 468 -11.98 -30.02 -36.67
CA ILE A 468 -10.72 -29.25 -36.61
C ILE A 468 -10.51 -28.62 -35.23
N GLN A 469 -11.56 -28.02 -34.65
CA GLN A 469 -11.47 -27.45 -33.30
C GLN A 469 -11.18 -28.51 -32.24
N SER A 470 -11.78 -29.70 -32.36
CA SER A 470 -11.50 -30.83 -31.47
C SER A 470 -10.02 -31.24 -31.54
N LEU A 471 -9.45 -31.31 -32.76
CA LEU A 471 -8.04 -31.63 -32.95
C LEU A 471 -7.14 -30.56 -32.32
N LYS A 472 -7.40 -29.27 -32.59
CA LYS A 472 -6.64 -28.15 -32.01
C LYS A 472 -6.60 -28.22 -30.48
N SER A 473 -7.77 -28.35 -29.86
CA SER A 473 -7.89 -28.46 -28.40
C SER A 473 -7.11 -29.64 -27.84
N SER A 474 -7.21 -30.82 -28.48
CA SER A 474 -6.52 -32.04 -28.02
C SER A 474 -4.99 -32.00 -28.16
N ARG A 475 -4.44 -31.00 -28.87
CA ARG A 475 -3.01 -30.86 -29.11
C ARG A 475 -2.43 -29.54 -28.59
N GLY A 476 -3.28 -28.68 -28.02
CA GLY A 476 -2.92 -27.34 -27.55
C GLY A 476 -2.39 -26.45 -28.66
N LEU A 477 -3.14 -26.37 -29.78
CA LEU A 477 -2.85 -25.54 -30.97
C LEU A 477 -3.74 -24.31 -31.10
#